data_AF-A0A969X2G3-F1
#
_entry.id   AF-A0A969X2G3-F1
#
_cell.length_a   1.000
_cell.length_b   1.000
_cell.length_c   1.000
_cell.angle_alpha   90.00
_cell.angle_beta   90.00
_cell.angle_gamma   90.00
#
_symmetry.space_group_name_H-M   'P 1'
#
loop_
_entity.id
_entity.type
_entity.pdbx_description
1 polymer ?
#
loop_
_entity_poly.entity_id
_entity_poly.type
_entity_poly.pdbx_seq_one_letter_code
_entity_poly.pdbx_strand_id
1 'polypeptide(L)'
;EKLFDKEIIKTYTIIEKENLKIGVFGILGDDATEVAPNSKPLKITNRIKTSKKIVKILREKEKVDIVICLSHSGVTKDKNGNWAGEDIELAKKVKGIDLIISGHTHTEIFDPIIVNNTPIVQTGAQGKNLGRYEMNIENGKIKSAKYQLMPVDDNIYGDCKIHQEISNRIRLIDDSILRPLNLGYFRPLAETDYNLECNEQGDLSSSNLGPLVADAIYYYVNNFSNSKTDIALVAAGVIRDKIRVGKEGVQTAVDIFRVMSLGEGEDGMPGYPLAQVYLTAKEIKNLFEILLVAPKMHPAYHCYFSGVKITYDKEKGMLRKIEKIEIDNKEIDFSKKNKTLYSLSANSYMLEFVGKVRGMTMGLVKISPKNEKGEKIKNNKETWIDFDENKPGVQEGKEWIALVKFLQSFPDTDGNKLPNFPEKYNYNLK
;
A
#
# COMPACT_ATOMS: atom_id res chain seq x y z
N GLU A 1 18.14 17.39 10.57
CA GLU A 1 18.84 18.66 10.84
C GLU A 1 19.84 18.97 9.74
N LYS A 2 20.88 18.16 9.51
CA LYS A 2 21.86 18.36 8.41
C LYS A 2 21.29 18.72 7.03
N LEU A 3 20.18 18.11 6.59
CA LEU A 3 19.55 18.44 5.29
C LEU A 3 18.84 19.79 5.27
N PHE A 4 18.33 20.25 6.42
CA PHE A 4 17.78 21.60 6.58
C PHE A 4 18.90 22.64 6.68
N ASP A 5 19.97 22.33 7.41
CA ASP A 5 21.12 23.24 7.57
C ASP A 5 21.84 23.48 6.22
N LYS A 6 21.83 22.48 5.34
CA LYS A 6 22.34 22.58 3.96
C LYS A 6 21.32 23.14 2.97
N GLU A 7 20.13 23.53 3.43
CA GLU A 7 19.01 24.02 2.60
C GLU A 7 18.55 23.07 1.49
N ILE A 8 18.91 21.79 1.56
CA ILE A 8 18.44 20.75 0.63
C ILE A 8 16.94 20.53 0.82
N ILE A 9 16.49 20.54 2.07
CA ILE A 9 15.07 20.54 2.44
C ILE A 9 14.77 21.86 3.11
N LYS A 10 13.73 22.55 2.64
CA LYS A 10 13.26 23.80 3.23
C LYS A 10 11.98 23.55 4.04
N THR A 11 11.83 24.27 5.15
CA THR A 11 10.61 24.19 5.98
C THR A 11 9.43 24.92 5.34
N TYR A 12 9.73 25.95 4.56
CA TYR A 12 8.79 26.67 3.72
C TYR A 12 9.56 27.31 2.55
N THR A 13 8.83 27.72 1.52
CA THR A 13 9.32 28.58 0.45
C THR A 13 8.41 29.78 0.29
N ILE A 14 8.96 30.83 -0.29
CA ILE A 14 8.23 32.04 -0.65
C ILE A 14 8.25 32.13 -2.17
N ILE A 15 7.07 32.28 -2.75
CA ILE A 15 6.89 32.49 -4.18
C ILE A 15 6.38 33.92 -4.33
N GLU A 16 7.17 34.75 -5.00
CA GLU A 16 6.80 36.11 -5.37
C GLU A 16 6.27 36.09 -6.80
N LYS A 17 5.03 36.54 -6.98
CA LYS A 17 4.40 36.65 -8.29
C LYS A 17 3.74 38.02 -8.37
N GLU A 18 4.29 38.86 -9.24
CA GLU A 18 3.92 40.27 -9.31
C GLU A 18 4.03 40.94 -7.93
N ASN A 19 2.94 41.45 -7.38
CA ASN A 19 2.90 42.10 -6.06
C ASN A 19 2.41 41.16 -4.94
N LEU A 20 2.29 39.86 -5.20
CA LEU A 20 1.81 38.88 -4.23
C LEU A 20 2.97 38.05 -3.69
N LYS A 21 3.02 37.93 -2.36
CA LYS A 21 3.96 37.06 -1.65
C LYS A 21 3.22 35.85 -1.10
N ILE A 22 3.53 34.67 -1.63
CA ILE A 22 2.87 33.41 -1.29
C ILE A 22 3.83 32.53 -0.49
N GLY A 23 3.50 32.27 0.77
CA GLY A 23 4.22 31.32 1.61
C GLY A 23 3.67 29.91 1.44
N VAL A 24 4.51 28.95 1.08
CA VAL A 24 4.14 27.54 0.97
C VAL A 24 4.97 26.74 1.97
N PHE A 25 4.32 25.95 2.82
CA PHE A 25 5.01 25.06 3.77
C PHE A 25 4.47 23.63 3.69
N GLY A 26 5.37 22.66 3.90
CA GLY A 26 5.06 21.24 3.80
C GLY A 26 4.90 20.56 5.16
N ILE A 27 4.00 19.58 5.26
CA ILE A 27 3.89 18.69 6.43
C ILE A 27 3.68 17.22 6.03
N LEU A 28 4.08 16.32 6.92
CA LEU A 28 3.75 14.90 6.88
C LEU A 28 2.84 14.58 8.06
N GLY A 29 1.83 13.72 7.85
CA GLY A 29 0.95 13.23 8.90
C GLY A 29 1.57 12.17 9.79
N ASP A 30 0.91 11.87 10.91
CA ASP A 30 1.33 10.80 11.81
C ASP A 30 1.12 9.44 11.11
N ASP A 31 -0.06 9.23 10.51
CA ASP A 31 -0.38 7.99 9.77
C ASP A 31 0.59 7.73 8.60
N ALA A 32 0.86 8.76 7.78
CA ALA A 32 1.83 8.70 6.69
C ALA A 32 3.25 8.34 7.17
N THR A 33 3.62 8.79 8.38
CA THR A 33 4.91 8.47 8.98
C THR A 33 4.98 7.02 9.43
N GLU A 34 3.89 6.49 10.03
CA GLU A 34 3.85 5.12 10.55
C GLU A 34 4.03 4.06 9.46
N VAL A 35 3.58 4.37 8.24
CA VAL A 35 3.69 3.47 7.08
C VAL A 35 4.95 3.68 6.25
N ALA A 36 5.88 4.54 6.66
CA ALA A 36 7.14 4.78 5.96
C ALA A 36 8.28 3.88 6.52
N PRO A 37 8.63 2.76 5.85
CA PRO A 37 9.57 1.77 6.38
C PRO A 37 11.00 2.33 6.58
N ASN A 38 11.40 3.27 5.72
CA ASN A 38 12.74 3.87 5.71
C ASN A 38 12.80 5.24 6.42
N SER A 39 11.88 5.49 7.35
CA SER A 39 11.78 6.78 8.05
C SER A 39 12.92 7.03 9.04
N LYS A 40 13.62 6.01 9.54
CA LYS A 40 14.76 6.22 10.46
C LYS A 40 15.97 6.78 9.70
N PRO A 41 16.70 7.77 10.25
CA PRO A 41 16.64 8.28 11.63
C PRO A 41 15.81 9.57 11.80
N LEU A 42 14.80 9.82 10.96
CA LEU A 42 14.00 11.05 11.02
C LEU A 42 13.26 11.16 12.35
N LYS A 43 13.25 12.37 12.90
CA LYS A 43 12.42 12.73 14.04
C LYS A 43 11.22 13.52 13.54
N ILE A 44 10.03 12.94 13.65
CA ILE A 44 8.79 13.63 13.34
C ILE A 44 8.38 14.51 14.51
N THR A 45 8.03 15.76 14.20
CA THR A 45 7.60 16.75 15.19
C THR A 45 6.08 16.91 15.16
N ASN A 46 5.49 17.39 16.25
CA ASN A 46 4.03 17.59 16.31
C ASN A 46 3.57 18.56 15.21
N ARG A 47 2.77 18.05 14.26
CA ARG A 47 2.30 18.80 13.08
C ARG A 47 1.63 20.13 13.43
N ILE A 48 0.79 20.16 14.47
CA ILE A 48 0.04 21.36 14.87
C ILE A 48 0.98 22.44 15.42
N LYS A 49 1.87 22.06 16.34
CA LYS A 49 2.83 23.00 16.95
C LYS A 49 3.78 23.57 15.91
N THR A 50 4.29 22.71 15.03
CA THR A 50 5.22 23.10 13.96
C THR A 50 4.52 24.01 12.96
N SER A 51 3.31 23.68 12.52
CA SER A 51 2.54 24.51 11.59
C SER A 51 2.21 25.89 12.17
N LYS A 52 1.80 25.98 13.44
CA LYS A 52 1.61 27.28 14.13
C LYS A 52 2.85 28.15 14.09
N LYS A 53 4.02 27.55 14.33
CA LYS A 53 5.31 28.27 14.28
C LYS A 53 5.61 28.78 12.88
N ILE A 54 5.43 27.95 11.85
CA ILE A 54 5.71 28.32 10.45
C ILE A 54 4.73 29.39 9.98
N VAL A 55 3.43 29.23 10.22
CA VAL A 55 2.41 30.24 9.86
C VAL A 55 2.72 31.58 10.54
N LYS A 56 3.13 31.56 11.81
CA LYS A 56 3.58 32.77 12.51
C LYS A 56 4.77 33.43 11.81
N ILE A 57 5.78 32.67 11.41
CA ILE A 57 6.94 33.19 10.67
C ILE A 57 6.49 33.80 9.34
N LEU A 58 5.70 33.07 8.55
CA LEU A 58 5.22 33.50 7.25
C LEU A 58 4.41 34.81 7.35
N ARG A 59 3.51 34.91 8.33
CA ARG A 59 2.65 36.10 8.50
C ARG A 59 3.37 37.27 9.14
N GLU A 60 4.12 37.05 10.21
CA GLU A 60 4.65 38.14 11.03
C GLU A 60 6.01 38.63 10.56
N LYS A 61 6.88 37.71 10.10
CA LYS A 61 8.25 38.03 9.67
C LYS A 61 8.33 38.19 8.17
N GLU A 62 7.88 37.19 7.43
CA GLU A 62 7.96 37.20 5.96
C GLU A 62 6.89 38.09 5.33
N LYS A 63 5.83 38.46 6.07
CA LYS A 63 4.74 39.32 5.61
C LYS A 63 4.07 38.79 4.34
N VAL A 64 3.86 37.47 4.25
CA VAL A 64 3.19 36.87 3.09
C VAL A 64 1.69 37.18 3.08
N ASP A 65 1.15 37.45 1.89
CA ASP A 65 -0.26 37.70 1.65
C ASP A 65 -1.08 36.41 1.75
N ILE A 66 -0.51 35.30 1.26
CA ILE A 66 -1.17 33.99 1.19
C ILE A 66 -0.30 32.92 1.84
N VAL A 67 -0.92 32.03 2.63
CA VAL A 67 -0.27 30.87 3.25
C VAL A 67 -0.93 29.59 2.77
N ILE A 68 -0.18 28.77 2.05
CA ILE A 68 -0.59 27.45 1.56
C ILE A 68 0.14 26.37 2.36
N CYS A 69 -0.63 25.42 2.89
CA CYS A 69 -0.08 24.18 3.44
C CYS A 69 -0.15 23.08 2.38
N LEU A 70 1.00 22.56 1.98
CA LEU A 70 1.11 21.37 1.15
C LEU A 70 1.24 20.15 2.08
N SER A 71 0.15 19.44 2.28
CA SER A 71 0.02 18.41 3.30
C SER A 71 0.04 17.01 2.71
N HIS A 72 0.76 16.11 3.38
CA HIS A 72 0.63 14.67 3.21
C HIS A 72 0.14 14.03 4.53
N SER A 73 -0.96 14.56 5.07
CA SER A 73 -1.59 14.07 6.31
C SER A 73 -2.98 13.48 6.06
N GLY A 74 -3.75 14.08 5.16
CA GLY A 74 -4.94 13.49 4.59
C GLY A 74 -6.25 13.77 5.32
N VAL A 75 -7.33 13.39 4.63
CA VAL A 75 -8.72 13.53 5.08
C VAL A 75 -9.51 12.23 4.87
N THR A 76 -10.43 11.96 5.77
CA THR A 76 -11.30 10.76 5.78
C THR A 76 -12.73 11.13 6.15
N LYS A 77 -13.64 10.14 6.15
CA LYS A 77 -14.99 10.28 6.69
C LYS A 77 -15.11 9.56 8.03
N ASP A 78 -15.76 10.17 9.01
CA ASP A 78 -16.15 9.49 10.24
C ASP A 78 -17.34 8.53 10.00
N LYS A 79 -17.69 7.76 11.04
CA LYS A 79 -18.83 6.81 11.00
C LYS A 79 -20.20 7.45 10.68
N ASN A 80 -20.31 8.77 10.80
CA ASN A 80 -21.53 9.53 10.52
C ASN A 80 -21.46 10.22 9.14
N GLY A 81 -20.39 10.01 8.36
CA GLY A 81 -20.19 10.62 7.04
C GLY A 81 -19.65 12.06 7.08
N ASN A 82 -19.24 12.58 8.25
CA ASN A 82 -18.62 13.90 8.35
C ASN A 82 -17.14 13.84 7.98
N TRP A 83 -16.59 14.94 7.47
CA TRP A 83 -15.17 15.05 7.21
C TRP A 83 -14.36 15.02 8.52
N ALA A 84 -13.37 14.13 8.54
CA ALA A 84 -12.42 13.89 9.63
C ALA A 84 -11.01 13.72 9.05
N GLY A 85 -10.05 13.36 9.90
CA GLY A 85 -8.65 13.18 9.51
C GLY A 85 -7.76 14.34 9.94
N GLU A 86 -6.46 14.17 9.70
CA GLU A 86 -5.43 15.03 10.26
C GLU A 86 -5.45 16.46 9.71
N ASP A 87 -5.79 16.64 8.43
CA ASP A 87 -5.91 17.97 7.82
C ASP A 87 -7.15 18.74 8.30
N ILE A 88 -8.24 18.03 8.64
CA ILE A 88 -9.41 18.63 9.31
C ILE A 88 -9.01 19.14 10.69
N GLU A 89 -8.22 18.37 11.45
CA GLU A 89 -7.72 18.83 12.75
C GLU A 89 -6.74 20.01 12.62
N LEU A 90 -5.89 20.00 11.60
CA LEU A 90 -4.96 21.08 11.31
C LEU A 90 -5.70 22.38 11.07
N ALA A 91 -6.67 22.39 10.16
CA ALA A 91 -7.49 23.56 9.85
C ALA A 91 -8.26 24.09 11.08
N LYS A 92 -8.75 23.19 11.95
CA LYS A 92 -9.41 23.59 13.21
C LYS A 92 -8.44 24.30 14.18
N LYS A 93 -7.20 23.83 14.28
CA LYS A 93 -6.25 24.23 15.33
C LYS A 93 -5.26 25.30 14.90
N VAL A 94 -5.00 25.49 13.60
CA VAL A 94 -3.97 26.38 13.06
C VAL A 94 -4.61 27.48 12.22
N LYS A 95 -4.76 28.67 12.83
CA LYS A 95 -5.28 29.86 12.15
C LYS A 95 -4.21 30.46 11.24
N GLY A 96 -4.65 31.12 10.16
CA GLY A 96 -3.79 31.87 9.24
C GLY A 96 -3.31 31.10 8.01
N ILE A 97 -3.74 29.85 7.86
CA ILE A 97 -3.62 29.07 6.62
C ILE A 97 -4.82 29.42 5.72
N ASP A 98 -4.55 29.80 4.47
CA ASP A 98 -5.59 30.17 3.51
C ASP A 98 -6.00 29.02 2.58
N LEU A 99 -5.16 28.00 2.43
CA LEU A 99 -5.45 26.81 1.63
C LEU A 99 -4.63 25.63 2.15
N ILE A 100 -5.28 24.47 2.29
CA ILE A 100 -4.60 23.19 2.50
C ILE A 100 -4.78 22.34 1.24
N ILE A 101 -3.66 21.96 0.63
CA ILE A 101 -3.60 20.98 -0.44
C ILE A 101 -3.23 19.65 0.22
N SER A 102 -4.23 18.81 0.44
CA SER A 102 -4.15 17.54 1.17
C SER A 102 -3.67 16.41 0.26
N GLY A 103 -3.19 15.32 0.87
CA GLY A 103 -2.66 14.13 0.21
C GLY A 103 -2.88 12.87 1.06
N HIS A 104 -2.04 11.84 0.89
CA HIS A 104 -2.02 10.60 1.69
C HIS A 104 -3.24 9.66 1.52
N THR A 105 -4.47 10.14 1.75
CA THR A 105 -5.67 9.29 1.81
C THR A 105 -6.30 8.94 0.46
N HIS A 106 -5.74 9.45 -0.64
CA HIS A 106 -6.22 9.23 -2.02
C HIS A 106 -7.69 9.64 -2.27
N THR A 107 -8.26 10.49 -1.43
CA THR A 107 -9.60 11.05 -1.55
C THR A 107 -9.72 11.99 -2.76
N GLU A 108 -10.71 11.74 -3.62
CA GLU A 108 -11.16 12.69 -4.64
C GLU A 108 -12.14 13.68 -3.99
N ILE A 109 -11.77 14.96 -3.95
CA ILE A 109 -12.61 16.03 -3.44
C ILE A 109 -13.11 16.81 -4.66
N PHE A 110 -14.42 16.85 -4.88
CA PHE A 110 -15.02 17.63 -5.97
C PHE A 110 -15.30 19.09 -5.55
N ASP A 111 -15.72 19.27 -4.30
CA ASP A 111 -15.97 20.58 -3.69
C ASP A 111 -15.07 20.78 -2.46
N PRO A 112 -14.41 21.95 -2.28
CA PRO A 112 -13.50 22.16 -1.16
C PRO A 112 -14.18 21.93 0.19
N ILE A 113 -13.48 21.23 1.09
CA ILE A 113 -13.94 21.07 2.47
C ILE A 113 -13.59 22.36 3.22
N ILE A 114 -14.60 23.10 3.69
CA ILE A 114 -14.37 24.35 4.41
C ILE A 114 -14.34 24.11 5.92
N VAL A 115 -13.21 24.44 6.56
CA VAL A 115 -13.04 24.36 8.02
C VAL A 115 -12.49 25.67 8.55
N ASN A 116 -13.27 26.40 9.37
CA ASN A 116 -12.87 27.71 9.92
C ASN A 116 -12.38 28.71 8.84
N ASN A 117 -13.05 28.75 7.69
CA ASN A 117 -12.68 29.52 6.50
C ASN A 117 -11.39 29.06 5.78
N THR A 118 -10.78 27.95 6.20
CA THR A 118 -9.68 27.31 5.48
C THR A 118 -10.26 26.21 4.57
N PRO A 119 -10.20 26.38 3.23
CA PRO A 119 -10.51 25.34 2.26
C PRO A 119 -9.44 24.25 2.25
N ILE A 120 -9.90 23.01 2.12
CA ILE A 120 -9.06 21.81 1.97
C ILE A 120 -9.46 21.12 0.65
N VAL A 121 -8.46 20.84 -0.19
CA VAL A 121 -8.63 20.18 -1.49
C VAL A 121 -7.69 18.99 -1.64
N GLN A 122 -8.06 18.01 -2.47
CA GLN A 122 -7.27 16.81 -2.73
C GLN A 122 -7.69 16.19 -4.06
N THR A 123 -6.72 15.65 -4.81
CA THR A 123 -6.91 15.29 -6.22
C THR A 123 -7.00 13.79 -6.47
N GLY A 124 -7.33 12.99 -5.45
CA GLY A 124 -7.26 11.54 -5.54
C GLY A 124 -5.82 11.05 -5.59
N ALA A 125 -5.51 10.14 -6.53
CA ALA A 125 -4.21 9.52 -6.68
C ALA A 125 -3.91 9.13 -8.14
N GLN A 126 -2.70 8.62 -8.40
CA GLN A 126 -2.29 8.00 -9.66
C GLN A 126 -2.34 8.93 -10.89
N GLY A 127 -2.34 10.25 -10.68
CA GLY A 127 -2.40 11.22 -11.78
C GLY A 127 -3.74 11.25 -12.53
N LYS A 128 -4.80 10.63 -11.99
CA LYS A 128 -6.13 10.59 -12.63
C LYS A 128 -6.81 11.95 -12.70
N ASN A 129 -6.43 12.88 -11.83
CA ASN A 129 -6.99 14.21 -11.80
C ASN A 129 -5.92 15.27 -11.55
N LEU A 130 -6.16 16.47 -12.09
CA LEU A 130 -5.44 17.70 -11.82
C LEU A 130 -6.34 18.68 -11.06
N GLY A 131 -5.91 19.12 -9.88
CA GLY A 131 -6.64 20.13 -9.10
C GLY A 131 -6.31 21.54 -9.57
N ARG A 132 -7.32 22.32 -9.96
CA ARG A 132 -7.21 23.74 -10.29
C ARG A 132 -7.91 24.57 -9.21
N TYR A 133 -7.13 25.30 -8.42
CA TYR A 133 -7.65 26.23 -7.41
C TYR A 133 -7.33 27.66 -7.83
N GLU A 134 -8.36 28.42 -8.18
CA GLU A 134 -8.25 29.80 -8.67
C GLU A 134 -8.64 30.76 -7.55
N MET A 135 -7.77 31.73 -7.26
CA MET A 135 -8.01 32.75 -6.24
C MET A 135 -8.01 34.13 -6.86
N ASN A 136 -9.09 34.88 -6.63
CA ASN A 136 -9.11 36.32 -6.92
C ASN A 136 -8.66 37.05 -5.65
N ILE A 137 -7.53 37.76 -5.75
CA ILE A 137 -6.90 38.43 -4.62
C ILE A 137 -6.92 39.94 -4.86
N GLU A 138 -7.44 40.68 -3.88
CA GLU A 138 -7.44 42.15 -3.88
C GLU A 138 -6.84 42.64 -2.57
N ASN A 139 -5.88 43.57 -2.64
CA ASN A 139 -5.20 44.15 -1.48
C ASN A 139 -4.65 43.07 -0.52
N GLY A 140 -4.02 42.04 -1.07
CA GLY A 140 -3.45 40.92 -0.30
C GLY A 140 -4.47 40.01 0.37
N LYS A 141 -5.76 40.10 0.01
CA LYS A 141 -6.84 39.27 0.60
C LYS A 141 -7.61 38.52 -0.48
N ILE A 142 -7.93 37.26 -0.20
CA ILE A 142 -8.78 36.44 -1.06
C ILE A 142 -10.21 36.98 -1.03
N LYS A 143 -10.74 37.34 -2.20
CA LYS A 143 -12.13 37.82 -2.38
C LYS A 143 -13.08 36.71 -2.77
N SER A 144 -12.62 35.85 -3.68
CA SER A 144 -13.35 34.67 -4.11
C SER A 144 -12.35 33.60 -4.52
N ALA A 145 -12.78 32.35 -4.45
CA ALA A 145 -12.02 31.23 -4.98
C ALA A 145 -12.92 30.22 -5.67
N LYS A 146 -12.38 29.53 -6.66
CA LYS A 146 -13.04 28.44 -7.37
C LYS A 146 -12.11 27.24 -7.42
N TYR A 147 -12.66 26.07 -7.17
CA TYR A 147 -11.94 24.82 -7.31
C TYR A 147 -12.57 23.96 -8.39
N GLN A 148 -11.73 23.27 -9.15
CA GLN A 148 -12.13 22.27 -10.12
C GLN A 148 -11.18 21.08 -10.03
N LEU A 149 -11.75 19.89 -9.95
CA LEU A 149 -11.03 18.63 -10.14
C LEU A 149 -11.16 18.24 -11.62
N MET A 150 -10.07 18.35 -12.37
CA MET A 150 -10.05 18.08 -13.80
C MET A 150 -9.58 16.66 -14.06
N PRO A 151 -10.39 15.78 -14.67
CA PRO A 151 -9.92 14.44 -15.04
C PRO A 151 -8.79 14.54 -16.06
N VAL A 152 -7.79 13.67 -15.92
CA VAL A 152 -6.73 13.48 -16.90
C VAL A 152 -7.14 12.27 -17.75
N ASP A 153 -7.58 12.53 -18.97
CA ASP A 153 -8.09 11.55 -19.91
C ASP A 153 -7.60 11.81 -21.34
N ASP A 154 -8.02 10.95 -22.28
CA ASP A 154 -7.58 11.01 -23.68
C ASP A 154 -8.29 12.11 -24.50
N ASN A 155 -9.08 13.00 -23.87
CA ASN A 155 -9.66 14.15 -24.58
C ASN A 155 -8.60 15.25 -24.86
N ILE A 156 -7.45 15.20 -24.19
CA ILE A 156 -6.31 16.09 -24.42
C ILE A 156 -5.14 15.26 -24.91
N TYR A 157 -4.63 15.57 -26.11
CA TYR A 157 -3.44 14.91 -26.64
C TYR A 157 -2.23 15.16 -25.73
N GLY A 158 -1.52 14.08 -25.42
CA GLY A 158 -0.26 14.16 -24.68
C GLY A 158 0.83 14.90 -25.47
N ASP A 159 1.75 15.53 -24.75
CA ASP A 159 2.92 16.17 -25.36
C ASP A 159 3.85 15.12 -25.98
N CYS A 160 4.22 15.31 -27.25
CA CYS A 160 5.04 14.36 -27.99
C CYS A 160 6.42 14.11 -27.37
N LYS A 161 7.06 15.12 -26.76
CA LYS A 161 8.38 14.97 -26.13
C LYS A 161 8.25 14.14 -24.85
N ILE A 162 7.20 14.38 -24.07
CA ILE A 162 6.91 13.56 -22.89
C ILE A 162 6.61 12.11 -23.30
N HIS A 163 5.84 11.90 -24.37
CA HIS A 163 5.54 10.56 -24.87
C HIS A 163 6.80 9.82 -25.35
N GLN A 164 7.72 10.52 -26.01
CA GLN A 164 9.01 9.97 -26.41
C GLN A 164 9.86 9.57 -25.19
N GLU A 165 9.88 10.38 -24.14
CA GLU A 165 10.58 10.06 -22.90
C GLU A 165 9.98 8.83 -22.22
N ILE A 166 8.65 8.75 -22.12
CA ILE A 166 7.95 7.56 -21.58
C ILE A 166 8.33 6.31 -22.40
N SER A 167 8.32 6.40 -23.73
CA SER A 167 8.70 5.30 -24.61
C SER A 167 10.15 4.83 -24.39
N ASN A 168 11.06 5.76 -24.11
CA ASN A 168 12.45 5.41 -23.76
C ASN A 168 12.54 4.72 -22.40
N ARG A 169 11.74 5.12 -21.40
CA ARG A 169 11.67 4.44 -20.11
C ARG A 169 11.07 3.04 -20.22
N ILE A 170 10.05 2.86 -21.07
CA ILE A 170 9.48 1.53 -21.37
C ILE A 170 10.55 0.59 -21.93
N ARG A 171 11.37 1.06 -22.88
CA ARG A 171 12.49 0.26 -23.42
C ARG A 171 13.49 -0.15 -22.34
N LEU A 172 13.85 0.77 -21.44
CA LEU A 172 14.75 0.44 -20.32
C LEU A 172 14.16 -0.63 -19.39
N ILE A 173 12.86 -0.54 -19.08
CA ILE A 173 12.17 -1.56 -18.26
C ILE A 173 12.15 -2.91 -18.99
N ASP A 174 11.87 -2.92 -20.30
CA ASP A 174 11.92 -4.14 -21.11
C ASP A 174 13.30 -4.77 -21.11
N ASP A 175 14.35 -3.98 -21.33
CA ASP A 175 15.72 -4.45 -21.44
C ASP A 175 16.27 -4.98 -20.11
N SER A 176 16.01 -4.26 -19.01
CA SER A 176 16.63 -4.54 -17.71
C SER A 176 15.83 -5.49 -16.83
N ILE A 177 14.50 -5.49 -16.92
CA ILE A 177 13.63 -6.20 -15.98
C ILE A 177 12.84 -7.30 -16.69
N LEU A 178 12.08 -6.96 -17.75
CA LEU A 178 11.08 -7.87 -18.29
C LEU A 178 11.67 -8.95 -19.21
N ARG A 179 12.57 -8.59 -20.14
CA ARG A 179 13.15 -9.55 -21.09
C ARG A 179 13.96 -10.66 -20.42
N PRO A 180 14.79 -10.39 -19.39
CA PRO A 180 15.46 -11.46 -18.63
C PRO A 180 14.48 -12.48 -18.01
N LEU A 181 13.24 -12.08 -17.74
CA LEU A 181 12.17 -12.92 -17.21
C LEU A 181 11.30 -13.55 -18.32
N ASN A 182 11.66 -13.38 -19.60
CA ASN A 182 10.87 -13.75 -20.77
C ASN A 182 9.49 -13.04 -20.82
N LEU A 183 9.43 -11.82 -20.30
CA LEU A 183 8.26 -10.94 -20.32
C LEU A 183 8.51 -9.76 -21.27
N GLY A 184 7.50 -8.92 -21.46
CA GLY A 184 7.63 -7.65 -22.18
C GLY A 184 6.49 -6.71 -21.83
N TYR A 185 6.71 -5.40 -21.97
CA TYR A 185 5.80 -4.36 -21.52
C TYR A 185 4.43 -4.48 -22.18
N PHE A 186 4.41 -4.76 -23.49
CA PHE A 186 3.20 -4.97 -24.28
C PHE A 186 2.96 -6.43 -24.65
N ARG A 187 3.73 -7.37 -24.07
CA ARG A 187 3.58 -8.79 -24.38
C ARG A 187 2.38 -9.35 -23.61
N PRO A 188 1.40 -9.98 -24.29
CA PRO A 188 0.31 -10.69 -23.64
C PRO A 188 0.82 -11.73 -22.64
N LEU A 189 0.20 -11.77 -21.46
CA LEU A 189 0.57 -12.68 -20.37
C LEU A 189 -0.53 -13.69 -20.07
N ALA A 190 -1.77 -13.21 -19.91
CA ALA A 190 -2.95 -14.00 -19.55
C ALA A 190 -4.21 -13.19 -19.89
N GLU A 191 -5.38 -13.83 -19.89
CA GLU A 191 -6.66 -13.21 -20.22
C GLU A 191 -7.71 -13.42 -19.13
N THR A 192 -8.52 -12.39 -18.89
CA THR A 192 -9.70 -12.47 -18.03
C THR A 192 -10.87 -11.70 -18.62
N ASP A 193 -12.07 -12.24 -18.47
CA ASP A 193 -13.35 -11.66 -18.88
C ASP A 193 -14.16 -11.09 -17.71
N TYR A 194 -13.59 -11.09 -16.49
CA TYR A 194 -14.16 -10.45 -15.31
C TYR A 194 -13.13 -9.56 -14.60
N ASN A 195 -13.63 -8.60 -13.80
CA ASN A 195 -12.77 -7.73 -13.02
C ASN A 195 -12.32 -8.44 -11.74
N LEU A 196 -11.05 -8.24 -11.35
CA LEU A 196 -10.55 -8.63 -10.05
C LEU A 196 -10.20 -7.41 -9.21
N GLU A 197 -10.82 -7.29 -8.04
CA GLU A 197 -10.72 -6.10 -7.21
C GLU A 197 -10.46 -6.46 -5.74
N CYS A 198 -9.72 -5.60 -5.07
CA CYS A 198 -9.57 -5.56 -3.62
C CYS A 198 -9.79 -4.11 -3.19
N ASN A 199 -10.97 -3.79 -2.65
CA ASN A 199 -11.34 -2.42 -2.32
C ASN A 199 -11.28 -2.17 -0.82
N GLU A 200 -10.25 -1.44 -0.36
CA GLU A 200 -10.08 -1.05 1.06
C GLU A 200 -11.22 -0.19 1.60
N GLN A 201 -11.95 0.52 0.73
CA GLN A 201 -13.10 1.35 1.09
C GLN A 201 -14.44 0.59 0.97
N GLY A 202 -14.41 -0.64 0.44
CA GLY A 202 -15.58 -1.48 0.21
C GLY A 202 -15.62 -2.71 1.11
N ASP A 203 -16.35 -3.73 0.65
CA ASP A 203 -16.40 -5.02 1.34
C ASP A 203 -15.18 -5.87 0.98
N LEU A 204 -14.15 -5.83 1.82
CA LEU A 204 -12.94 -6.64 1.68
C LEU A 204 -13.20 -8.15 1.70
N SER A 205 -14.31 -8.61 2.28
CA SER A 205 -14.67 -10.03 2.30
C SER A 205 -15.17 -10.56 0.95
N SER A 206 -15.59 -9.65 0.06
CA SER A 206 -16.02 -9.96 -1.32
C SER A 206 -14.86 -9.94 -2.34
N SER A 207 -13.64 -9.64 -1.91
CA SER A 207 -12.47 -9.52 -2.78
C SER A 207 -12.12 -10.85 -3.45
N ASN A 208 -12.07 -10.87 -4.78
CA ASN A 208 -11.50 -11.98 -5.57
C ASN A 208 -10.00 -11.82 -5.83
N LEU A 209 -9.47 -10.60 -5.78
CA LEU A 209 -8.05 -10.36 -6.04
C LEU A 209 -7.17 -10.76 -4.85
N GLY A 210 -7.62 -10.49 -3.63
CA GLY A 210 -6.89 -10.85 -2.41
C GLY A 210 -6.57 -12.34 -2.29
N PRO A 211 -7.58 -13.23 -2.39
CA PRO A 211 -7.37 -14.67 -2.41
C PRO A 211 -6.49 -15.15 -3.58
N LEU A 212 -6.64 -14.57 -4.78
CA LEU A 212 -5.77 -14.87 -5.94
C LEU A 212 -4.30 -14.60 -5.62
N VAL A 213 -3.99 -13.43 -5.02
CA VAL A 213 -2.62 -13.07 -4.66
C VAL A 213 -2.07 -14.01 -3.58
N ALA A 214 -2.87 -14.35 -2.56
CA ALA A 214 -2.46 -15.30 -1.53
C ALA A 214 -2.15 -16.69 -2.11
N ASP A 215 -3.01 -17.18 -3.01
CA ASP A 215 -2.79 -18.43 -3.74
C ASP A 215 -1.55 -18.37 -4.64
N ALA A 216 -1.29 -17.23 -5.28
CA ALA A 216 -0.11 -17.03 -6.10
C ALA A 216 1.20 -17.11 -5.29
N ILE A 217 1.25 -16.47 -4.11
CA ILE A 217 2.41 -16.56 -3.21
C ILE A 217 2.60 -18.02 -2.76
N TYR A 218 1.53 -18.69 -2.35
CA TYR A 218 1.56 -20.09 -1.93
C TYR A 218 2.07 -21.00 -3.04
N TYR A 219 1.53 -20.86 -4.25
CA TYR A 219 1.93 -21.60 -5.44
C TYR A 219 3.41 -21.35 -5.77
N TYR A 220 3.83 -20.08 -5.81
CA TYR A 220 5.19 -19.74 -6.23
C TYR A 220 6.24 -20.28 -5.27
N VAL A 221 6.07 -20.09 -3.96
CA VAL A 221 6.99 -20.66 -2.95
C VAL A 221 7.00 -22.19 -3.04
N ASN A 222 5.84 -22.83 -3.13
CA ASN A 222 5.79 -24.29 -3.16
C ASN A 222 6.29 -24.93 -4.46
N ASN A 223 6.38 -24.21 -5.57
CA ASN A 223 6.84 -24.76 -6.85
C ASN A 223 8.25 -24.30 -7.26
N PHE A 224 8.68 -23.12 -6.80
CA PHE A 224 9.91 -22.48 -7.28
C PHE A 224 10.99 -22.29 -6.21
N SER A 225 10.70 -22.52 -4.92
CA SER A 225 11.73 -22.60 -3.88
C SER A 225 11.87 -24.01 -3.30
N ASN A 226 13.06 -24.26 -2.74
CA ASN A 226 13.33 -25.46 -1.94
C ASN A 226 12.61 -25.40 -0.59
N SER A 227 12.50 -24.21 0.00
CA SER A 227 11.67 -23.96 1.17
C SER A 227 10.19 -23.97 0.78
N LYS A 228 9.47 -25.05 1.11
CA LYS A 228 8.01 -25.12 0.98
C LYS A 228 7.33 -24.27 2.05
N THR A 229 6.06 -23.91 1.84
CA THR A 229 5.27 -23.13 2.79
C THR A 229 3.92 -23.77 3.11
N ASP A 230 3.58 -23.77 4.39
CA ASP A 230 2.29 -24.26 4.91
C ASP A 230 1.20 -23.21 4.75
N ILE A 231 1.55 -21.92 4.89
CA ILE A 231 0.60 -20.81 4.85
C ILE A 231 1.22 -19.65 4.07
N ALA A 232 0.48 -19.10 3.11
CA ALA A 232 0.79 -17.80 2.51
C ALA A 232 -0.16 -16.72 3.03
N LEU A 233 0.31 -15.49 3.15
CA LEU A 233 -0.45 -14.36 3.69
C LEU A 233 -0.15 -13.08 2.90
N VAL A 234 -1.19 -12.28 2.65
CA VAL A 234 -1.07 -10.95 2.02
C VAL A 234 -2.09 -9.99 2.64
N ALA A 235 -1.68 -8.74 2.88
CA ALA A 235 -2.57 -7.68 3.38
C ALA A 235 -3.24 -6.92 2.24
N ALA A 236 -4.47 -6.45 2.45
CA ALA A 236 -5.19 -5.59 1.50
C ALA A 236 -4.39 -4.32 1.18
N GLY A 237 -3.71 -3.74 2.17
CA GLY A 237 -2.92 -2.51 2.01
C GLY A 237 -1.77 -2.59 1.01
N VAL A 238 -1.27 -3.80 0.70
CA VAL A 238 -0.18 -3.98 -0.28
C VAL A 238 -0.69 -4.26 -1.70
N ILE A 239 -2.01 -4.46 -1.88
CA ILE A 239 -2.65 -4.63 -3.18
C ILE A 239 -3.03 -3.25 -3.73
N ARG A 240 -2.34 -2.76 -4.76
CA ARG A 240 -2.34 -1.34 -5.15
C ARG A 240 -3.15 -0.99 -6.39
N ASP A 241 -3.59 -2.00 -7.12
CA ASP A 241 -4.49 -1.83 -8.26
C ASP A 241 -5.39 -3.04 -8.42
N LYS A 242 -6.38 -2.87 -9.31
CA LYS A 242 -7.28 -3.92 -9.75
C LYS A 242 -6.92 -4.41 -11.14
N ILE A 243 -7.30 -5.65 -11.43
CA ILE A 243 -7.21 -6.22 -12.78
C ILE A 243 -8.55 -5.96 -13.47
N ARG A 244 -8.49 -5.31 -14.64
CA ARG A 244 -9.66 -4.94 -15.43
C ARG A 244 -9.66 -5.77 -16.70
N VAL A 245 -10.83 -6.18 -17.15
CA VAL A 245 -10.99 -6.85 -18.47
C VAL A 245 -10.38 -6.00 -19.59
N GLY A 246 -10.58 -4.67 -19.53
CA GLY A 246 -10.15 -3.79 -20.61
C GLY A 246 -10.94 -4.07 -21.89
N LYS A 247 -10.33 -3.80 -23.06
CA LYS A 247 -10.99 -3.97 -24.35
C LYS A 247 -11.01 -5.42 -24.84
N GLU A 248 -9.95 -6.17 -24.54
CA GLU A 248 -9.69 -7.50 -25.12
C GLU A 248 -9.44 -8.57 -24.04
N GLY A 249 -9.64 -8.28 -22.75
CA GLY A 249 -9.38 -9.23 -21.66
C GLY A 249 -7.89 -9.46 -21.34
N VAL A 250 -7.00 -9.14 -22.28
CA VAL A 250 -5.55 -9.39 -22.20
C VAL A 250 -4.86 -8.53 -21.15
N GLN A 251 -4.13 -9.20 -20.26
CA GLN A 251 -3.26 -8.61 -19.26
C GLN A 251 -1.79 -8.75 -19.67
N THR A 252 -0.97 -7.78 -19.31
CA THR A 252 0.50 -7.81 -19.47
C THR A 252 1.19 -7.98 -18.13
N ALA A 253 2.51 -8.22 -18.14
CA ALA A 253 3.31 -8.21 -16.92
C ALA A 253 3.22 -6.89 -16.13
N VAL A 254 2.99 -5.77 -16.82
CA VAL A 254 2.89 -4.43 -16.20
C VAL A 254 1.56 -4.25 -15.48
N ASP A 255 0.47 -4.80 -16.03
CA ASP A 255 -0.84 -4.83 -15.36
C ASP A 255 -0.77 -5.64 -14.07
N ILE A 256 -0.06 -6.76 -14.10
CA ILE A 256 0.17 -7.60 -12.92
C ILE A 256 1.11 -6.93 -11.92
N PHE A 257 2.18 -6.25 -12.38
CA PHE A 257 3.08 -5.49 -11.52
C PHE A 257 2.34 -4.40 -10.73
N ARG A 258 1.39 -3.69 -11.35
CA ARG A 258 0.59 -2.64 -10.68
C ARG A 258 -0.20 -3.16 -9.48
N VAL A 259 -0.59 -4.42 -9.48
CA VAL A 259 -1.29 -5.05 -8.35
C VAL A 259 -0.37 -5.13 -7.13
N MET A 260 0.88 -5.58 -7.33
CA MET A 260 1.87 -5.81 -6.25
C MET A 260 3.15 -5.00 -6.48
N SER A 261 3.01 -3.68 -6.54
CA SER A 261 4.05 -2.75 -7.00
C SER A 261 4.95 -2.18 -5.90
N LEU A 262 4.76 -2.60 -4.65
CA LEU A 262 5.43 -1.98 -3.51
C LEU A 262 6.76 -2.67 -3.17
N GLY A 263 7.71 -1.84 -2.74
CA GLY A 263 8.94 -2.29 -2.14
C GLY A 263 10.10 -2.43 -3.11
N GLU A 264 11.25 -2.74 -2.52
CA GLU A 264 12.51 -2.98 -3.21
C GLU A 264 13.27 -4.07 -2.45
N GLY A 265 14.13 -4.78 -3.19
CA GLY A 265 15.11 -5.72 -2.65
C GLY A 265 16.53 -5.21 -2.81
N GLU A 266 17.51 -6.10 -2.60
CA GLU A 266 18.94 -5.82 -2.85
C GLU A 266 19.37 -6.22 -4.25
N ASP A 267 18.54 -7.00 -4.95
CA ASP A 267 18.74 -7.44 -6.33
C ASP A 267 18.46 -6.35 -7.39
N GLY A 268 18.01 -5.16 -6.96
CA GLY A 268 17.62 -4.07 -7.85
C GLY A 268 16.30 -4.31 -8.59
N MET A 269 15.61 -5.43 -8.33
CA MET A 269 14.28 -5.70 -8.87
C MET A 269 13.22 -5.03 -8.00
N PRO A 270 12.20 -4.40 -8.61
CA PRO A 270 11.11 -3.80 -7.85
C PRO A 270 10.28 -4.89 -7.16
N GLY A 271 9.74 -4.55 -6.00
CA GLY A 271 8.99 -5.46 -5.15
C GLY A 271 9.73 -5.82 -3.87
N TYR A 272 8.99 -5.96 -2.77
CA TYR A 272 9.52 -6.54 -1.55
C TYR A 272 9.93 -8.01 -1.78
N PRO A 273 11.07 -8.46 -1.23
CA PRO A 273 11.41 -9.88 -1.19
C PRO A 273 10.34 -10.68 -0.44
N LEU A 274 10.02 -11.85 -0.96
CA LEU A 274 9.27 -12.88 -0.25
C LEU A 274 10.12 -13.45 0.87
N ALA A 275 9.50 -13.57 2.02
CA ALA A 275 10.13 -14.03 3.23
C ALA A 275 9.27 -15.11 3.90
N GLN A 276 9.90 -15.88 4.79
CA GLN A 276 9.30 -16.99 5.50
C GLN A 276 9.74 -16.99 6.97
N VAL A 277 8.77 -17.25 7.85
CA VAL A 277 9.00 -17.46 9.28
C VAL A 277 8.29 -18.71 9.74
N TYR A 278 8.71 -19.25 10.87
CA TYR A 278 8.17 -20.47 11.45
C TYR A 278 7.48 -20.19 12.78
N LEU A 279 6.25 -20.67 12.90
CA LEU A 279 5.38 -20.47 14.06
C LEU A 279 4.85 -21.81 14.58
N THR A 280 4.68 -21.91 15.88
CA THR A 280 3.97 -23.06 16.48
C THR A 280 2.48 -22.97 16.18
N ALA A 281 1.76 -24.09 16.20
CA ALA A 281 0.29 -24.11 16.06
C ALA A 281 -0.42 -23.13 17.02
N LYS A 282 0.08 -22.99 18.25
CA LYS A 282 -0.45 -22.02 19.22
C LYS A 282 -0.24 -20.56 18.79
N GLU A 283 0.92 -20.25 18.21
CA GLU A 283 1.21 -18.91 17.68
C GLU A 283 0.39 -18.62 16.43
N ILE A 284 0.16 -19.60 15.56
CA ILE A 284 -0.75 -19.47 14.41
C ILE A 284 -2.17 -19.15 14.89
N LYS A 285 -2.71 -19.88 15.88
CA LYS A 285 -4.02 -19.53 16.47
C LYS A 285 -4.05 -18.08 16.92
N ASN A 286 -3.03 -17.67 17.68
CA ASN A 286 -2.95 -16.32 18.21
C ASN A 286 -2.85 -15.27 17.09
N LEU A 287 -2.12 -15.55 16.01
CA LEU A 287 -2.05 -14.69 14.83
C LEU A 287 -3.43 -14.49 14.22
N PHE A 288 -4.15 -15.57 13.93
CA PHE A 288 -5.49 -15.50 13.33
C PHE A 288 -6.51 -14.79 14.22
N GLU A 289 -6.44 -14.93 15.55
CA GLU A 289 -7.27 -14.14 16.47
C GLU A 289 -7.05 -12.62 16.32
N ILE A 290 -5.80 -12.20 16.06
CA ILE A 290 -5.47 -10.80 15.81
C ILE A 290 -5.91 -10.37 14.41
N LEU A 291 -5.71 -11.22 13.40
CA LEU A 291 -6.16 -10.93 12.03
C LEU A 291 -7.68 -10.75 11.94
N LEU A 292 -8.47 -11.43 12.78
CA LEU A 292 -9.93 -11.24 12.85
C LEU A 292 -10.35 -9.86 13.38
N VAL A 293 -9.47 -9.15 14.10
CA VAL A 293 -9.78 -7.81 14.66
C VAL A 293 -9.01 -6.69 13.98
N ALA A 294 -7.91 -6.99 13.30
CA ALA A 294 -7.06 -6.00 12.62
C ALA A 294 -7.81 -5.08 11.63
N PRO A 295 -8.78 -5.57 10.82
CA PRO A 295 -9.57 -4.70 9.93
C PRO A 295 -10.38 -3.62 10.66
N LYS A 296 -10.71 -3.82 11.95
CA LYS A 296 -11.41 -2.82 12.76
C LYS A 296 -10.50 -1.65 13.16
N MET A 297 -9.19 -1.85 13.13
CA MET A 297 -8.21 -0.80 13.39
C MET A 297 -7.94 0.00 12.12
N HIS A 298 -7.71 -0.69 11.00
CA HIS A 298 -7.56 -0.08 9.68
C HIS A 298 -7.92 -1.11 8.59
N PRO A 299 -8.71 -0.76 7.55
CA PRO A 299 -9.10 -1.70 6.49
C PRO A 299 -7.90 -2.36 5.78
N ALA A 300 -6.83 -1.60 5.55
CA ALA A 300 -5.57 -2.11 4.98
C ALA A 300 -4.98 -3.34 5.70
N TYR A 301 -5.32 -3.57 6.97
CA TYR A 301 -4.84 -4.70 7.77
C TYR A 301 -5.64 -5.99 7.56
N HIS A 302 -6.69 -5.97 6.72
CA HIS A 302 -7.34 -7.19 6.29
C HIS A 302 -6.36 -8.08 5.54
N CYS A 303 -6.30 -9.36 5.93
CA CYS A 303 -5.34 -10.30 5.35
C CYS A 303 -6.07 -11.45 4.65
N TYR A 304 -5.62 -11.75 3.44
CA TYR A 304 -5.98 -12.94 2.68
C TYR A 304 -4.90 -13.99 2.87
N PHE A 305 -5.28 -15.26 2.83
CA PHE A 305 -4.37 -16.36 3.10
C PHE A 305 -4.69 -17.59 2.25
N SER A 306 -3.67 -18.42 2.05
CA SER A 306 -3.75 -19.70 1.34
C SER A 306 -3.01 -20.79 2.11
N GLY A 307 -3.35 -22.06 1.86
CA GLY A 307 -2.80 -23.23 2.56
C GLY A 307 -3.44 -23.58 3.92
N VAL A 308 -4.38 -22.75 4.39
CA VAL A 308 -5.03 -22.92 5.71
C VAL A 308 -6.52 -22.66 5.65
N LYS A 309 -7.29 -23.43 6.44
CA LYS A 309 -8.71 -23.23 6.68
C LYS A 309 -8.96 -22.96 8.16
N ILE A 310 -9.71 -21.90 8.45
CA ILE A 310 -9.99 -21.42 9.80
C ILE A 310 -11.50 -21.49 10.06
N THR A 311 -11.90 -22.17 11.13
CA THR A 311 -13.28 -22.13 11.65
C THR A 311 -13.29 -21.34 12.95
N TYR A 312 -14.21 -20.38 13.07
CA TYR A 312 -14.30 -19.51 14.22
C TYR A 312 -15.74 -19.12 14.56
N ASP A 313 -15.97 -18.86 15.83
CA ASP A 313 -17.24 -18.37 16.36
C ASP A 313 -17.17 -16.83 16.53
N LYS A 314 -18.06 -16.12 15.84
CA LYS A 314 -18.12 -14.66 15.86
C LYS A 314 -18.57 -14.11 17.21
N GLU A 315 -19.37 -14.87 17.96
CA GLU A 315 -19.96 -14.46 19.24
C GLU A 315 -18.98 -14.58 20.41
N LYS A 316 -17.92 -15.40 20.25
CA LYS A 316 -16.89 -15.54 21.28
C LYS A 316 -16.08 -14.25 21.46
N GLY A 317 -15.63 -14.06 22.70
CA GLY A 317 -14.78 -12.95 23.10
C GLY A 317 -13.42 -12.94 22.39
N MET A 318 -12.74 -11.79 22.47
CA MET A 318 -11.42 -11.59 21.87
C MET A 318 -10.41 -12.68 22.28
N LEU A 319 -9.60 -13.16 21.34
CA LEU A 319 -8.61 -14.24 21.51
C LEU A 319 -9.19 -15.65 21.79
N ARG A 320 -10.52 -15.82 21.66
CA ARG A 320 -11.23 -17.09 21.89
C ARG A 320 -12.13 -17.49 20.72
N LYS A 321 -12.05 -16.81 19.57
CA LYS A 321 -12.93 -17.05 18.42
C LYS A 321 -12.55 -18.29 17.64
N ILE A 322 -11.26 -18.57 17.49
CA ILE A 322 -10.76 -19.67 16.66
C ILE A 322 -11.06 -21.01 17.34
N GLU A 323 -11.80 -21.87 16.63
CA GLU A 323 -12.21 -23.21 17.07
C GLU A 323 -11.36 -24.29 16.41
N LYS A 324 -11.15 -24.17 15.10
CA LYS A 324 -10.45 -25.16 14.27
C LYS A 324 -9.48 -24.47 13.33
N ILE A 325 -8.30 -25.08 13.16
CA ILE A 325 -7.31 -24.70 12.15
C ILE A 325 -6.93 -25.97 11.39
N GLU A 326 -7.04 -25.94 10.07
CA GLU A 326 -6.67 -27.06 9.19
C GLU A 326 -5.59 -26.61 8.21
N ILE A 327 -4.51 -27.38 8.10
CA ILE A 327 -3.42 -27.20 7.13
C ILE A 327 -3.25 -28.54 6.42
N ASP A 328 -3.12 -28.54 5.09
CA ASP A 328 -3.10 -29.78 4.28
C ASP A 328 -4.31 -30.70 4.60
N ASN A 329 -5.50 -30.10 4.75
CA ASN A 329 -6.74 -30.78 5.13
C ASN A 329 -6.67 -31.57 6.46
N LYS A 330 -5.69 -31.29 7.32
CA LYS A 330 -5.54 -31.91 8.64
C LYS A 330 -5.71 -30.87 9.72
N GLU A 331 -6.56 -31.17 10.70
CA GLU A 331 -6.69 -30.34 11.89
C GLU A 331 -5.40 -30.37 12.72
N ILE A 332 -4.91 -29.18 13.10
CA ILE A 332 -3.70 -29.04 13.91
C ILE A 332 -4.04 -28.84 15.39
N ASP A 333 -3.31 -29.53 16.27
CA ASP A 333 -3.42 -29.29 17.72
C ASP A 333 -2.69 -28.00 18.10
N PHE A 334 -3.42 -26.93 18.41
CA PHE A 334 -2.84 -25.68 18.90
C PHE A 334 -2.65 -25.64 20.44
N SER A 335 -2.64 -26.79 21.11
CA SER A 335 -2.26 -26.88 22.53
C SER A 335 -0.82 -26.41 22.75
N LYS A 336 -0.51 -25.98 23.99
CA LYS A 336 0.86 -25.57 24.36
C LYS A 336 1.88 -26.72 24.27
N LYS A 337 1.42 -27.98 24.23
CA LYS A 337 2.26 -29.17 24.16
C LYS A 337 2.77 -29.41 22.73
N ASN A 338 1.98 -29.05 21.73
CA ASN A 338 2.42 -29.12 20.34
C ASN A 338 3.52 -28.09 20.06
N LYS A 339 4.70 -28.57 19.68
CA LYS A 339 5.87 -27.76 19.31
C LYS A 339 6.17 -27.79 17.82
N THR A 340 5.35 -28.48 17.02
CA THR A 340 5.46 -28.49 15.56
C THR A 340 5.48 -27.06 15.04
N LEU A 341 6.48 -26.80 14.21
CA LEU A 341 6.64 -25.54 13.50
C LEU A 341 5.97 -25.66 12.14
N TYR A 342 5.27 -24.59 11.79
CA TYR A 342 4.61 -24.41 10.52
C TYR A 342 5.16 -23.12 9.92
N SER A 343 5.44 -23.19 8.63
CA SER A 343 5.97 -22.10 7.83
C SER A 343 4.87 -21.12 7.41
N LEU A 344 5.18 -19.84 7.46
CA LEU A 344 4.32 -18.74 7.05
C LEU A 344 5.11 -17.83 6.12
N SER A 345 4.68 -17.73 4.87
CA SER A 345 5.29 -16.89 3.85
C SER A 345 4.44 -15.67 3.52
N ALA A 346 5.09 -14.52 3.36
CA ALA A 346 4.51 -13.26 2.89
C ALA A 346 5.64 -12.36 2.39
N ASN A 347 5.35 -11.15 1.93
CA ASN A 347 6.42 -10.17 1.71
C ASN A 347 7.13 -9.80 3.03
N SER A 348 8.40 -9.40 2.90
CA SER A 348 9.26 -9.05 4.03
C SER A 348 8.71 -7.91 4.88
N TYR A 349 8.09 -6.91 4.26
CA TYR A 349 7.41 -5.80 4.95
C TYR A 349 6.33 -6.31 5.91
N MET A 350 5.46 -7.22 5.45
CA MET A 350 4.37 -7.79 6.23
C MET A 350 4.89 -8.64 7.40
N LEU A 351 5.94 -9.42 7.19
CA LEU A 351 6.50 -10.27 8.25
C LEU A 351 7.15 -9.47 9.38
N GLU A 352 7.58 -8.24 9.13
CA GLU A 352 7.98 -7.34 10.22
C GLU A 352 6.81 -7.05 11.18
N PHE A 353 5.58 -6.92 10.67
CA PHE A 353 4.40 -6.66 11.49
C PHE A 353 4.05 -7.86 12.37
N VAL A 354 4.22 -9.08 11.86
CA VAL A 354 4.03 -10.31 12.66
C VAL A 354 4.94 -10.28 13.91
N GLY A 355 6.17 -9.80 13.77
CA GLY A 355 7.09 -9.59 14.90
C GLY A 355 6.66 -8.48 15.87
N LYS A 356 5.90 -7.48 15.39
CA LYS A 356 5.43 -6.32 16.17
C LYS A 356 4.09 -6.56 16.90
N VAL A 357 3.37 -7.66 16.62
CA VAL A 357 2.06 -7.99 17.23
C VAL A 357 2.07 -7.89 18.76
N ARG A 358 3.17 -8.31 19.42
CA ARG A 358 3.28 -8.20 20.88
C ARG A 358 3.18 -6.75 21.37
N GLY A 359 3.83 -5.82 20.68
CA GLY A 359 3.77 -4.39 21.01
C GLY A 359 2.37 -3.82 20.77
N MET A 360 1.78 -4.14 19.62
CA MET A 360 0.44 -3.69 19.23
C MET A 360 -0.66 -4.16 20.19
N THR A 361 -0.49 -5.35 20.76
CA THR A 361 -1.46 -5.94 21.70
C THR A 361 -1.13 -5.64 23.16
N MET A 362 -0.21 -4.70 23.44
CA MET A 362 0.25 -4.37 24.80
C MET A 362 0.72 -5.60 25.60
N GLY A 363 1.26 -6.61 24.90
CA GLY A 363 1.74 -7.86 25.48
C GLY A 363 0.69 -8.97 25.65
N LEU A 364 -0.58 -8.74 25.29
CA LEU A 364 -1.66 -9.73 25.40
C LEU A 364 -1.40 -10.96 24.51
N VAL A 365 -0.80 -10.76 23.35
CA VAL A 365 -0.46 -11.82 22.41
C VAL A 365 1.04 -11.94 22.23
N LYS A 366 1.56 -13.16 22.46
CA LYS A 366 2.95 -13.51 22.18
C LYS A 366 3.02 -14.34 20.90
N ILE A 367 3.63 -13.76 19.88
CA ILE A 367 4.09 -14.43 18.67
C ILE A 367 5.59 -14.18 18.60
N SER A 368 6.37 -15.22 18.38
CA SER A 368 7.82 -15.12 18.24
C SER A 368 8.21 -15.78 16.94
N PRO A 369 8.36 -15.02 15.84
CA PRO A 369 8.86 -15.54 14.58
C PRO A 369 10.19 -16.26 14.76
N LYS A 370 10.35 -17.43 14.12
CA LYS A 370 11.54 -18.28 14.20
C LYS A 370 12.04 -18.65 12.80
N ASN A 371 13.28 -19.12 12.71
CA ASN A 371 13.75 -19.88 11.56
C ASN A 371 13.23 -21.33 11.60
N GLU A 372 13.54 -22.11 10.57
CA GLU A 372 13.12 -23.51 10.42
C GLU A 372 13.57 -24.40 11.60
N LYS A 373 14.71 -24.07 12.23
CA LYS A 373 15.26 -24.78 13.40
C LYS A 373 14.58 -24.38 14.73
N GLY A 374 13.62 -23.46 14.70
CA GLY A 374 12.94 -22.94 15.89
C GLY A 374 13.73 -21.88 16.66
N GLU A 375 14.81 -21.36 16.09
CA GLU A 375 15.63 -20.32 16.69
C GLU A 375 15.06 -18.93 16.40
N LYS A 376 15.34 -17.98 17.28
CA LYS A 376 14.85 -16.61 17.13
C LYS A 376 15.56 -15.91 15.97
N ILE A 377 14.77 -15.28 15.09
CA ILE A 377 15.28 -14.42 14.01
C ILE A 377 15.99 -13.20 14.61
N LYS A 378 17.21 -12.93 14.15
CA LYS A 378 18.03 -11.79 14.60
C LYS A 378 17.96 -10.63 13.62
N ASN A 379 17.82 -10.93 12.34
CA ASN A 379 17.75 -9.95 11.25
C ASN A 379 16.64 -10.34 10.27
N ASN A 380 15.89 -9.36 9.75
CA ASN A 380 14.82 -9.58 8.79
C ASN A 380 15.32 -10.25 7.50
N LYS A 381 16.59 -10.06 7.11
CA LYS A 381 17.14 -10.77 5.94
C LYS A 381 17.26 -12.28 6.13
N GLU A 382 17.36 -12.76 7.37
CA GLU A 382 17.38 -14.21 7.65
C GLU A 382 16.07 -14.89 7.30
N THR A 383 15.00 -14.12 7.04
CA THR A 383 13.70 -14.66 6.65
C THR A 383 13.53 -14.69 5.14
N TRP A 384 14.40 -14.06 4.35
CA TRP A 384 14.21 -14.00 2.90
C TRP A 384 14.38 -15.39 2.29
N ILE A 385 13.46 -15.75 1.40
CA ILE A 385 13.48 -17.05 0.72
C ILE A 385 14.47 -16.97 -0.43
N ASP A 386 15.41 -17.91 -0.47
CA ASP A 386 16.29 -18.09 -1.62
C ASP A 386 15.63 -19.03 -2.64
N PHE A 387 15.35 -18.51 -3.84
CA PHE A 387 14.72 -19.26 -4.91
C PHE A 387 15.73 -20.02 -5.80
N ASP A 388 17.04 -19.82 -5.62
CA ASP A 388 18.07 -20.57 -6.35
C ASP A 388 19.39 -20.63 -5.57
N GLU A 389 19.47 -21.58 -4.63
CA GLU A 389 20.63 -21.84 -3.76
C GLU A 389 21.93 -22.17 -4.53
N ASN A 390 21.85 -22.43 -5.84
CA ASN A 390 23.03 -22.66 -6.67
C ASN A 390 23.74 -21.36 -7.06
N LYS A 391 23.13 -20.20 -6.82
CA LYS A 391 23.72 -18.89 -7.08
C LYS A 391 24.19 -18.24 -5.77
N PRO A 392 25.27 -17.45 -5.81
CA PRO A 392 25.68 -16.70 -4.63
C PRO A 392 24.67 -15.63 -4.24
N GLY A 393 24.33 -15.58 -2.95
CA GLY A 393 23.41 -14.60 -2.39
C GLY A 393 22.05 -15.20 -2.06
N VAL A 394 21.06 -14.35 -1.86
CA VAL A 394 19.65 -14.76 -1.79
C VAL A 394 19.02 -14.36 -3.11
N GLN A 395 18.44 -15.33 -3.81
CA GLN A 395 17.79 -15.05 -5.10
C GLN A 395 16.34 -14.73 -4.80
N GLU A 396 16.03 -13.44 -4.73
CA GLU A 396 14.77 -12.95 -4.18
C GLU A 396 13.56 -13.30 -5.06
N GLY A 397 12.52 -13.86 -4.45
CA GLY A 397 11.19 -13.90 -5.04
C GLY A 397 10.42 -12.61 -4.75
N LYS A 398 9.57 -12.18 -5.69
CA LYS A 398 8.71 -11.00 -5.52
C LYS A 398 7.23 -11.37 -5.68
N GLU A 399 6.33 -10.68 -5.00
CA GLU A 399 4.88 -10.96 -5.07
C GLU A 399 4.32 -10.82 -6.49
N TRP A 400 4.74 -9.80 -7.25
CA TRP A 400 4.28 -9.64 -8.63
C TRP A 400 4.81 -10.76 -9.55
N ILE A 401 6.03 -11.27 -9.30
CA ILE A 401 6.57 -12.44 -10.02
C ILE A 401 5.79 -13.69 -9.66
N ALA A 402 5.45 -13.88 -8.37
CA ALA A 402 4.61 -14.97 -7.93
C ALA A 402 3.26 -14.97 -8.65
N LEU A 403 2.64 -13.79 -8.78
CA LEU A 403 1.39 -13.62 -9.51
C LEU A 403 1.54 -13.91 -11.01
N VAL A 404 2.60 -13.40 -11.66
CA VAL A 404 2.92 -13.71 -13.06
C VAL A 404 3.06 -15.23 -13.27
N LYS A 405 3.83 -15.92 -12.42
CA LYS A 405 4.07 -17.36 -12.54
C LYS A 405 2.81 -18.18 -12.27
N PHE A 406 1.98 -17.74 -11.34
CA PHE A 406 0.71 -18.38 -11.06
C PHE A 406 -0.25 -18.26 -12.23
N LEU A 407 -0.38 -17.07 -12.83
CA LEU A 407 -1.23 -16.86 -14.01
C LEU A 407 -0.73 -17.67 -15.21
N GLN A 408 0.59 -17.74 -15.42
CA GLN A 408 1.19 -18.58 -16.47
C GLN A 408 0.96 -20.08 -16.30
N SER A 409 0.59 -20.52 -15.09
CA SER A 409 0.36 -21.95 -14.81
C SER A 409 -1.03 -22.43 -15.22
N PHE A 410 -1.95 -21.51 -15.53
CA PHE A 410 -3.31 -21.85 -15.88
C PHE A 410 -3.43 -22.32 -17.34
N PRO A 411 -4.43 -23.16 -17.65
CA PRO A 411 -4.66 -23.63 -19.01
C PRO A 411 -5.16 -22.48 -19.91
N ASP A 412 -4.84 -22.62 -21.20
CA ASP A 412 -5.57 -21.98 -22.28
C ASP A 412 -6.86 -22.78 -22.52
N THR A 413 -8.00 -22.13 -22.28
CA THR A 413 -9.34 -22.73 -22.32
C THR A 413 -10.15 -22.34 -23.56
N ASP A 414 -9.67 -21.37 -24.34
CA ASP A 414 -10.35 -20.85 -25.54
C ASP A 414 -9.54 -21.04 -26.85
N GLY A 415 -8.31 -21.54 -26.75
CA GLY A 415 -7.44 -21.89 -27.86
C GLY A 415 -6.62 -20.72 -28.43
N ASN A 416 -6.58 -19.56 -27.75
CA ASN A 416 -5.89 -18.38 -28.24
C ASN A 416 -4.39 -18.32 -27.86
N LYS A 417 -3.88 -19.36 -27.19
CA LYS A 417 -2.50 -19.52 -26.70
C LYS A 417 -2.14 -18.63 -25.50
N LEU A 418 -3.12 -18.09 -24.79
CA LEU A 418 -2.95 -17.40 -23.52
C LEU A 418 -3.61 -18.19 -22.38
N PRO A 419 -3.00 -18.23 -21.20
CA PRO A 419 -3.66 -18.72 -20.00
C PRO A 419 -4.90 -17.88 -19.67
N ASN A 420 -6.01 -18.53 -19.30
CA ASN A 420 -7.20 -17.85 -18.81
C ASN A 420 -7.23 -17.83 -17.28
N PHE A 421 -7.73 -16.73 -16.71
CA PHE A 421 -7.96 -16.63 -15.28
C PHE A 421 -9.01 -17.67 -14.83
N PRO A 422 -8.82 -18.35 -13.68
CA PRO A 422 -9.74 -19.41 -13.28
C PRO A 422 -11.08 -18.90 -12.74
N GLU A 423 -12.18 -19.52 -13.16
CA GLU A 423 -13.56 -19.23 -12.72
C GLU A 423 -13.77 -19.22 -11.20
N LYS A 424 -12.93 -19.89 -10.41
CA LYS A 424 -13.05 -19.86 -8.94
C LYS A 424 -12.88 -18.45 -8.35
N TYR A 425 -12.30 -17.50 -9.10
CA TYR A 425 -12.18 -16.09 -8.72
C TYR A 425 -13.24 -15.20 -9.36
N ASN A 426 -14.15 -15.76 -10.16
CA ASN A 426 -15.28 -15.04 -10.74
C ASN A 426 -16.46 -15.03 -9.75
N TYR A 427 -16.51 -14.04 -8.86
CA TYR A 427 -17.60 -13.94 -7.88
C TYR A 427 -18.94 -13.43 -8.47
N ASN A 428 -18.98 -13.03 -9.74
CA ASN A 428 -20.24 -12.65 -10.40
C ASN A 428 -21.14 -13.87 -10.74
N LEU A 429 -20.70 -15.09 -10.43
CA LEU A 429 -21.42 -16.35 -10.67
C LEU A 429 -22.06 -16.97 -9.41
N LYS A 430 -22.14 -16.26 -8.27
CA LYS A 430 -22.81 -16.75 -7.05
C LYS A 430 -23.92 -15.87 -6.52
#